data_AF-A0A074RG22-F1
#
_entry.id   AF-A0A074RG22-F1
#
_cell.length_a   1.000
_cell.length_b   1.000
_cell.length_c   1.000
_cell.angle_alpha   90.00
_cell.angle_beta   90.00
_cell.angle_gamma   90.00
#
_symmetry.space_group_name_H-M   'P 1'
#
loop_
_entity.id
_entity.type
_entity.pdbx_description
1 polymer ?
#
loop_
_entity_poly.entity_id
_entity_poly.type
_entity_poly.pdbx_seq_one_letter_code
_entity_poly.pdbx_strand_id
1 'polypeptide(L)'
;MGHKLAYPDVSHPEIYEIYRQSLSKPIHAYAFFIDPCALFLQKLERCQSADEFKVGDAGRFFWELQEELMATGLHKLAIASIPTPKQFRTPSSDENGWLVILGTGFDKTLHVPVPDELLRQVREILEIEGDPAWWLMRWFNYPHPKLWIADREKIMKAARG
;
A
#
# COMPACT_ATOMS: atom_id res chain seq x y z
N MET A 1 6.73 6.23 -17.17
CA MET A 1 6.61 4.80 -16.82
C MET A 1 5.63 4.71 -15.66
N GLY A 2 4.68 3.77 -15.69
CA GLY A 2 3.69 3.61 -14.62
C GLY A 2 4.27 3.05 -13.32
N HIS A 3 3.55 3.23 -12.22
CA HIS A 3 3.88 2.64 -10.92
C HIS A 3 3.64 1.12 -10.96
N LYS A 4 4.50 0.34 -10.31
CA LYS A 4 4.40 -1.12 -10.31
C LYS A 4 3.45 -1.60 -9.21
N LEU A 5 2.59 -2.57 -9.54
CA LEU A 5 1.80 -3.32 -8.57
C LEU A 5 2.46 -4.67 -8.26
N ALA A 6 2.27 -5.15 -7.04
CA ALA A 6 2.57 -6.52 -6.69
C ALA A 6 1.46 -7.45 -7.17
N TYR A 7 1.83 -8.61 -7.72
CA TYR A 7 0.86 -9.67 -7.90
C TYR A 7 0.41 -10.22 -6.54
N PRO A 8 -0.85 -10.66 -6.40
CA PRO A 8 -1.28 -11.42 -5.23
C PRO A 8 -0.54 -12.76 -5.15
N ASP A 9 -0.61 -13.41 -3.99
CA ASP A 9 0.01 -14.73 -3.82
C ASP A 9 -0.85 -15.82 -4.46
N VAL A 10 -0.64 -16.01 -5.76
CA VAL A 10 -1.37 -16.96 -6.62
C VAL A 10 -0.39 -17.78 -7.46
N SER A 11 -0.87 -18.85 -8.08
CA SER A 11 -0.04 -19.72 -8.91
C SER A 11 0.52 -18.99 -10.15
N HIS A 12 1.62 -19.50 -10.73
CA HIS A 12 2.21 -18.90 -11.93
C HIS A 12 1.18 -18.73 -13.08
N PRO A 13 0.33 -19.72 -13.41
CA PRO A 13 -0.72 -19.54 -14.43
C PRO A 13 -1.66 -18.37 -14.13
N GLU A 14 -2.06 -18.18 -12.87
CA GLU A 14 -2.94 -17.08 -12.46
C GLU A 14 -2.25 -15.72 -12.57
N ILE A 15 -0.94 -15.62 -12.28
CA ILE A 15 -0.15 -14.40 -12.53
C ILE A 15 -0.22 -14.02 -14.01
N TYR A 16 -0.06 -14.98 -14.93
CA TYR A 16 -0.17 -14.70 -16.37
C TYR A 16 -1.58 -14.29 -16.79
N GLU A 17 -2.61 -14.86 -16.18
CA GLU A 17 -4.00 -14.49 -16.43
C GLU A 17 -4.30 -13.06 -15.98
N ILE A 18 -3.92 -12.71 -14.74
CA ILE A 18 -4.04 -11.35 -14.20
C ILE A 18 -3.31 -10.37 -15.11
N TYR A 19 -2.08 -10.69 -15.52
CA TYR A 19 -1.31 -9.84 -16.42
C TYR A 19 -2.06 -9.59 -17.74
N ARG A 20 -2.54 -10.66 -18.40
CA ARG A 20 -3.23 -10.55 -19.68
C ARG A 20 -4.49 -9.69 -19.57
N GLN A 21 -5.28 -9.90 -18.52
CA GLN A 21 -6.47 -9.10 -18.27
C GLN A 21 -6.13 -7.64 -17.99
N SER A 22 -5.04 -7.36 -17.27
CA SER A 22 -4.62 -5.99 -16.96
C SER A 22 -4.23 -5.15 -18.18
N LEU A 23 -3.94 -5.78 -19.32
CA LEU A 23 -3.63 -5.08 -20.58
C LEU A 23 -4.87 -4.44 -21.21
N SER A 24 -6.07 -4.88 -20.84
CA SER A 24 -7.34 -4.39 -21.41
C SER A 24 -8.37 -3.97 -20.36
N LYS A 25 -8.25 -4.42 -19.11
CA LYS A 25 -9.17 -4.11 -18.02
C LYS A 25 -8.59 -3.07 -17.06
N PRO A 26 -9.39 -2.11 -16.57
CA PRO A 26 -8.95 -1.20 -15.53
C PRO A 26 -8.68 -1.94 -14.21
N ILE A 27 -7.49 -1.71 -13.66
CA ILE A 27 -7.10 -2.26 -12.36
C ILE A 27 -7.71 -1.40 -11.25
N HIS A 28 -8.27 -2.04 -10.23
CA HIS A 28 -8.75 -1.41 -9.02
C HIS A 28 -7.97 -1.92 -7.81
N ALA A 29 -7.65 -1.03 -6.88
CA ALA A 29 -7.09 -1.38 -5.58
C ALA A 29 -8.17 -1.25 -4.51
N TYR A 30 -8.25 -2.23 -3.61
CA TYR A 30 -8.99 -2.13 -2.37
C TYR A 30 -8.02 -1.65 -1.29
N ALA A 31 -8.21 -0.44 -0.79
CA ALA A 31 -7.17 0.28 -0.08
C ALA A 31 -7.68 1.36 0.87
N PHE A 32 -6.87 1.66 1.87
CA PHE A 32 -6.99 2.88 2.67
C PHE A 32 -6.22 4.01 2.03
N PHE A 33 -6.81 5.21 2.05
CA PHE A 33 -6.05 6.43 1.82
C PHE A 33 -5.68 7.02 3.16
N ILE A 34 -4.41 7.42 3.31
CA ILE A 34 -3.93 8.15 4.47
C ILE A 34 -3.13 9.38 4.03
N ASP A 35 -3.22 10.42 4.83
CA ASP A 35 -2.27 11.51 4.82
C ASP A 35 -1.24 11.24 5.94
N PRO A 36 -0.02 10.79 5.60
CA PRO A 36 0.96 10.40 6.62
C PRO A 36 1.40 11.61 7.48
N CYS A 37 1.38 12.83 6.93
CA CYS A 37 1.67 14.04 7.68
C CYS A 37 0.57 14.34 8.70
N ALA A 38 -0.70 14.20 8.31
CA ALA A 38 -1.81 14.36 9.25
C ALA A 38 -1.78 13.29 10.35
N LEU A 39 -1.48 12.04 10.01
CA LEU A 39 -1.33 10.96 11.00
C LEU A 39 -0.18 11.22 11.97
N PHE A 40 0.96 11.72 11.46
CA PHE A 40 2.09 12.13 12.29
C PHE A 40 1.68 13.22 13.29
N LEU A 41 1.05 14.30 12.80
CA LEU A 41 0.59 15.40 13.66
C LEU A 41 -0.43 14.94 14.71
N GLN A 42 -1.38 14.08 14.33
CA GLN A 42 -2.35 13.50 15.26
C GLN A 42 -1.67 12.70 16.38
N LYS A 43 -0.66 11.89 16.05
CA LYS A 43 0.10 11.13 17.05
C LYS A 43 0.98 12.05 17.91
N LEU A 44 1.54 13.11 17.33
CA LEU A 44 2.31 14.13 18.06
C LEU A 44 1.46 14.89 19.07
N GLU A 45 0.25 15.34 18.70
CA GLU A 45 -0.65 16.08 19.60
C GLU A 45 -1.06 15.26 20.83
N ARG A 46 -0.96 13.93 20.74
CA ARG A 46 -1.21 13.02 21.87
C ARG A 46 0.03 12.78 22.73
N CYS A 47 1.23 13.07 22.23
CA CYS A 47 2.47 13.02 23.03
C CYS A 47 2.54 14.25 23.94
N GLN A 48 2.62 14.01 25.26
CA GLN A 48 2.60 15.07 26.27
C GLN A 48 3.97 15.75 26.51
N SER A 49 5.04 15.31 25.81
CA SER A 49 6.41 15.81 25.97
C SER A 49 6.80 16.74 24.79
N ALA A 50 6.90 18.04 25.06
CA ALA A 50 7.34 19.04 24.09
C ALA A 50 8.82 18.94 23.69
N ASP A 51 9.62 18.14 24.41
CA ASP A 51 11.09 18.08 24.27
C ASP A 51 11.59 17.03 23.26
N GLU A 52 10.71 16.21 22.67
CA GLU A 52 11.13 15.02 21.91
C GLU A 52 11.19 15.15 20.39
N PHE A 53 10.79 16.29 19.79
CA PHE A 53 10.61 16.33 18.33
C PHE A 53 11.44 17.39 17.58
N LYS A 54 12.31 16.91 16.68
CA LYS A 54 13.10 17.66 15.70
C LYS A 54 12.65 17.32 14.27
N VAL A 55 13.01 18.16 13.31
CA VAL A 55 12.68 18.04 11.86
C VAL A 55 13.12 16.69 11.22
N GLY A 56 13.87 15.84 11.92
CA GLY A 56 14.20 14.46 11.50
C GLY A 56 13.15 13.39 11.86
N ASP A 57 12.19 13.69 12.72
CA ASP A 57 11.29 12.67 13.27
C ASP A 57 10.13 12.30 12.35
N ALA A 58 9.69 13.21 11.46
CA ALA A 58 8.66 12.88 10.48
C ALA A 58 9.16 11.83 9.47
N GLY A 59 10.40 11.97 8.97
CA GLY A 59 10.99 11.00 8.06
C GLY A 59 11.20 9.64 8.73
N ARG A 60 11.64 9.63 9.99
CA ARG A 60 11.75 8.42 10.79
C ARG A 60 10.40 7.77 11.04
N PHE A 61 9.39 8.55 11.41
CA PHE A 61 8.02 8.09 11.61
C PHE A 61 7.45 7.47 10.33
N PHE A 62 7.63 8.09 9.17
CA PHE A 62 7.19 7.52 7.89
C PHE A 62 7.86 6.19 7.59
N TRP A 63 9.16 6.07 7.86
CA TRP A 63 9.88 4.82 7.69
C TRP A 63 9.37 3.74 8.67
N GLU A 64 9.22 4.05 9.96
CA GLU A 64 8.71 3.12 10.97
C GLU A 64 7.28 2.67 10.63
N LEU A 65 6.41 3.59 10.19
CA LEU A 65 5.06 3.27 9.74
C LEU A 65 5.06 2.32 8.53
N GLN A 66 5.97 2.50 7.58
CA GLN A 66 6.11 1.57 6.45
C GLN A 66 6.55 0.19 6.91
N GLU A 67 7.53 0.10 7.82
CA GLU A 67 8.00 -1.16 8.38
C GLU A 67 6.89 -1.89 9.15
N GLU A 68 6.12 -1.19 9.98
CA GLU A 68 4.98 -1.76 10.71
C GLU A 68 3.92 -2.30 9.74
N LEU A 69 3.57 -1.54 8.70
CA LEU A 69 2.63 -1.99 7.67
C LEU A 69 3.16 -3.21 6.91
N MET A 70 4.45 -3.26 6.57
CA MET A 70 5.05 -4.42 5.91
C MET A 70 5.10 -5.65 6.84
N ALA A 71 5.27 -5.46 8.15
CA ALA A 71 5.27 -6.54 9.13
C ALA A 71 3.93 -7.30 9.23
N THR A 72 2.82 -6.68 8.79
CA THR A 72 1.51 -7.37 8.65
C THR A 72 1.47 -8.40 7.51
N GLY A 73 2.52 -8.47 6.69
CA GLY A 73 2.60 -9.31 5.50
C GLY A 73 2.26 -8.58 4.19
N LEU A 74 2.03 -7.26 4.23
CA LEU A 74 1.89 -6.46 3.01
C LEU A 74 3.19 -6.46 2.19
N HIS A 75 3.04 -6.52 0.87
CA HIS A 75 4.19 -6.38 -0.03
C HIS A 75 4.73 -4.95 0.03
N LYS A 76 6.04 -4.73 -0.17
CA LYS A 76 6.68 -3.39 -0.26
C LYS A 76 6.10 -2.43 -1.33
N LEU A 77 5.23 -2.92 -2.21
CA LEU A 77 4.54 -2.13 -3.24
C LEU A 77 3.09 -1.83 -2.85
N ALA A 78 2.66 -2.27 -1.66
CA ALA A 78 1.33 -2.02 -1.13
C ALA A 78 1.15 -0.55 -0.73
N ILE A 79 2.24 0.17 -0.44
CA ILE A 79 2.19 1.59 -0.11
C ILE A 79 2.55 2.38 -1.36
N ALA A 80 1.56 3.07 -1.92
CA ALA A 80 1.74 3.88 -3.13
C ALA A 80 1.50 5.36 -2.83
N SER A 81 2.45 6.21 -3.17
CA SER A 81 2.25 7.65 -3.12
C SER A 81 1.34 8.10 -4.27
N ILE A 82 0.25 8.79 -3.95
CA ILE A 82 -0.71 9.32 -4.92
C ILE A 82 -1.07 10.77 -4.58
N PRO A 83 -1.46 11.59 -5.57
CA PRO A 83 -1.94 12.94 -5.28
C PRO A 83 -3.12 12.93 -4.31
N THR A 84 -3.06 13.77 -3.28
CA THR A 84 -4.10 13.84 -2.23
C THR A 84 -5.45 14.23 -2.86
N PRO A 85 -6.48 13.37 -2.81
CA PRO A 85 -7.79 13.68 -3.35
C PRO A 85 -8.43 14.84 -2.59
N LYS A 86 -9.20 15.68 -3.28
CA LYS A 86 -9.74 16.93 -2.72
C LYS A 86 -10.46 16.75 -1.38
N GLN A 87 -11.21 15.66 -1.23
CA GLN A 87 -11.97 15.36 -0.01
C GLN A 87 -11.12 14.99 1.21
N PHE A 88 -9.84 14.66 1.01
CA PHE A 88 -8.89 14.30 2.08
C PHE A 88 -7.83 15.38 2.31
N ARG A 89 -7.91 16.52 1.62
CA ARG A 89 -6.97 17.63 1.82
C ARG A 89 -7.28 18.35 3.13
N THR A 90 -6.27 18.43 3.97
CA THR A 90 -6.20 19.24 5.19
C THR A 90 -5.22 20.40 4.99
N PRO A 91 -5.22 21.43 5.85
CA PRO A 91 -4.24 22.52 5.77
C PRO A 91 -2.77 22.05 5.87
N SER A 92 -2.55 20.90 6.51
CA SER A 92 -1.24 20.26 6.69
C SER A 92 -0.95 19.18 5.65
N SER A 93 -1.84 18.95 4.69
CA SER A 93 -1.65 17.91 3.68
C SER A 93 -0.51 18.23 2.76
N ASP A 94 0.35 17.24 2.56
CA ASP A 94 1.29 17.22 1.45
C ASP A 94 0.51 17.07 0.12
N GLU A 95 1.15 17.44 -0.99
CA GLU A 95 0.58 17.29 -2.33
C GLU A 95 0.24 15.81 -2.63
N ASN A 96 0.90 14.89 -1.94
CA ASN A 96 0.71 13.45 -2.04
C ASN A 96 0.37 12.82 -0.70
N GLY A 97 -0.59 11.89 -0.71
CA GLY A 97 -0.85 10.98 0.39
C GLY A 97 -0.46 9.55 0.02
N TRP A 98 -0.72 8.61 0.91
CA TRP A 98 -0.45 7.21 0.66
C TRP A 98 -1.74 6.44 0.44
N LEU A 99 -1.68 5.54 -0.53
CA LEU A 99 -2.63 4.48 -0.70
C LEU A 99 -2.02 3.19 -0.12
N VAL A 100 -2.60 2.68 0.96
CA VAL A 100 -2.22 1.40 1.58
C VAL A 100 -3.12 0.31 0.99
N ILE A 101 -2.59 -0.37 -0.01
CA ILE A 101 -3.26 -1.36 -0.86
C ILE A 101 -3.30 -2.71 -0.16
N LEU A 102 -4.50 -3.15 0.20
CA LEU A 102 -4.73 -4.47 0.81
C LEU A 102 -4.87 -5.57 -0.25
N GLY A 103 -5.41 -5.20 -1.42
CA GLY A 103 -5.63 -6.12 -2.51
C GLY A 103 -5.92 -5.37 -3.81
N THR A 104 -5.82 -6.10 -4.92
CA THR A 104 -6.09 -5.58 -6.25
C THR A 104 -7.07 -6.49 -6.99
N GLY A 105 -7.73 -5.94 -8.00
CA GLY A 105 -8.84 -6.59 -8.66
C GLY A 105 -9.23 -5.94 -9.98
N PHE A 106 -10.11 -6.62 -10.71
CA PHE A 106 -10.82 -6.07 -11.86
C PHE A 106 -12.30 -5.89 -11.51
N ASP A 107 -12.95 -4.87 -12.07
CA ASP A 107 -14.38 -4.65 -11.88
C ASP A 107 -14.81 -4.64 -10.40
N LYS A 108 -13.94 -4.13 -9.52
CA LYS A 108 -14.10 -4.12 -8.05
C LYS A 108 -14.31 -5.52 -7.44
N THR A 109 -13.72 -6.52 -8.05
CA THR A 109 -13.63 -7.90 -7.54
C THR A 109 -12.17 -8.22 -7.30
N LEU A 110 -11.83 -8.55 -6.05
CA LEU A 110 -10.47 -8.90 -5.65
C LEU A 110 -9.96 -10.15 -6.38
N HIS A 111 -8.68 -10.17 -6.74
CA HIS A 111 -8.02 -11.39 -7.22
C HIS A 111 -7.96 -12.47 -6.14
N VAL A 112 -7.69 -12.06 -4.90
CA VAL A 112 -7.64 -12.91 -3.70
C VAL A 112 -8.36 -12.18 -2.58
N PRO A 113 -9.22 -12.85 -1.79
CA PRO A 113 -9.87 -12.24 -0.63
C PRO A 113 -8.84 -11.64 0.34
N VAL A 114 -9.14 -10.47 0.90
CA VAL A 114 -8.32 -9.86 1.95
C VAL A 114 -8.65 -10.56 3.27
N PRO A 115 -7.67 -11.15 3.99
CA PRO A 115 -7.91 -11.74 5.30
C PRO A 115 -8.40 -10.69 6.31
N ASP A 116 -9.40 -11.03 7.13
CA ASP A 116 -9.94 -10.13 8.15
C ASP A 116 -8.87 -9.68 9.15
N GLU A 117 -7.94 -10.57 9.49
CA GLU A 117 -6.83 -10.27 10.39
C GLU A 117 -5.88 -9.20 9.81
N LEU A 118 -5.57 -9.27 8.51
CA LEU A 118 -4.77 -8.25 7.84
C LEU A 118 -5.50 -6.89 7.86
N LEU A 119 -6.80 -6.91 7.56
CA LEU A 119 -7.63 -5.71 7.59
C LEU A 119 -7.64 -5.07 9.00
N ARG A 120 -7.79 -5.89 10.05
CA ARG A 120 -7.77 -5.44 11.44
C ARG A 120 -6.43 -4.81 11.82
N GLN A 121 -5.32 -5.52 11.56
CA GLN A 121 -3.98 -5.03 11.89
C GLN A 121 -3.65 -3.71 11.18
N VAL A 122 -3.98 -3.60 9.90
CA VAL A 122 -3.74 -2.35 9.14
C VAL A 122 -4.59 -1.21 9.69
N ARG A 123 -5.86 -1.45 10.06
CA ARG A 123 -6.69 -0.41 10.70
C ARG A 123 -6.10 0.05 12.03
N GLU A 124 -5.59 -0.87 12.84
CA GLU A 124 -4.97 -0.56 14.13
C GLU A 124 -3.71 0.29 13.97
N ILE A 125 -2.81 -0.06 13.06
CA ILE A 125 -1.59 0.70 12.76
C ILE A 125 -1.93 2.12 12.28
N LEU A 126 -2.90 2.22 11.36
CA LEU A 126 -3.30 3.49 10.76
C LEU A 126 -4.24 4.32 11.65
N GLU A 127 -4.78 3.73 12.72
CA GLU A 127 -5.80 4.31 13.60
C GLU A 127 -7.05 4.80 12.83
N ILE A 128 -7.53 4.02 11.87
CA ILE A 128 -8.68 4.38 11.01
C ILE A 128 -9.91 3.55 11.36
N GLU A 129 -11.03 4.23 11.59
CA GLU A 129 -12.33 3.60 11.87
C GLU A 129 -13.09 3.19 10.59
N GLY A 130 -12.82 3.87 9.47
CA GLY A 130 -13.50 3.64 8.20
C GLY A 130 -13.14 2.33 7.51
N ASP A 131 -13.91 1.97 6.48
CA ASP A 131 -13.63 0.83 5.61
C ASP A 131 -12.71 1.21 4.43
N PRO A 132 -11.92 0.26 3.89
CA PRO A 132 -11.17 0.49 2.67
C PRO A 132 -12.12 0.79 1.51
N ALA A 133 -11.66 1.61 0.57
CA ALA A 133 -12.42 1.97 -0.62
C ALA A 133 -11.80 1.36 -1.88
N TRP A 134 -12.56 1.38 -2.97
CA TRP A 134 -12.06 1.01 -4.29
C TRP A 134 -11.44 2.20 -5.01
N TRP A 135 -10.19 2.04 -5.44
CA TRP A 135 -9.40 3.06 -6.12
C TRP A 135 -9.04 2.62 -7.52
N LEU A 136 -9.28 3.49 -8.50
CA LEU A 136 -8.94 3.22 -9.88
C LEU A 136 -7.45 3.50 -10.13
N MET A 137 -6.71 2.48 -10.56
CA MET A 137 -5.25 2.49 -10.61
C MET A 137 -4.72 2.86 -12.01
N ARG A 138 -5.15 4.00 -12.55
CA ARG A 138 -4.92 4.40 -13.97
C ARG A 138 -3.45 4.42 -14.41
N TRP A 139 -2.54 4.73 -13.49
CA TRP A 139 -1.10 4.88 -13.78
C TRP A 139 -0.27 3.72 -13.25
N PHE A 140 -0.93 2.64 -12.84
CA PHE A 140 -0.29 1.47 -12.29
C PHE A 140 -0.38 0.32 -13.26
N ASN A 141 0.63 -0.55 -13.24
CA ASN A 141 0.64 -1.75 -14.04
C ASN A 141 1.26 -2.91 -13.28
N TYR A 142 0.80 -4.12 -13.58
CA TYR A 142 1.56 -5.30 -13.20
C TYR A 142 2.84 -5.39 -14.05
N PRO A 143 3.98 -5.75 -13.46
CA PRO A 143 5.18 -6.06 -14.23
C PRO A 143 4.96 -7.34 -15.04
N HIS A 144 5.73 -7.53 -16.12
CA HIS A 144 5.62 -8.74 -16.92
C HIS A 144 5.88 -10.01 -16.06
N PRO A 145 5.03 -11.05 -16.11
CA PRO A 145 5.11 -12.23 -15.23
C PRO A 145 6.49 -12.89 -15.18
N LYS A 146 7.14 -13.04 -16.34
CA LYS A 146 8.51 -13.61 -16.42
C LYS A 146 9.51 -12.89 -15.53
N LEU A 147 9.46 -11.56 -15.49
CA LEU A 147 10.38 -10.76 -14.68
C LEU A 147 10.03 -10.90 -13.20
N TRP A 148 8.74 -10.83 -12.87
CA TRP A 148 8.26 -10.95 -11.50
C TRP A 148 8.61 -12.30 -10.87
N ILE A 149 8.38 -13.40 -11.60
CA ILE A 149 8.65 -14.76 -11.12
C ILE A 149 10.15 -14.97 -10.94
N ALA A 150 10.97 -14.57 -11.91
CA ALA A 150 12.42 -14.69 -11.81
C ALA A 150 13.00 -13.91 -10.62
N ASP A 151 12.50 -12.70 -10.37
CA ASP A 151 12.90 -11.89 -9.21
C ASP A 151 12.51 -12.56 -7.88
N ARG A 152 11.27 -13.10 -7.78
CA ARG A 152 10.82 -13.84 -6.59
C ARG A 152 11.68 -15.07 -6.33
N GLU A 153 11.98 -15.87 -7.36
CA GLU A 153 12.83 -17.06 -7.22
C GLU A 153 14.25 -16.72 -6.77
N LYS A 154 14.82 -15.61 -7.27
CA LYS A 154 16.15 -15.15 -6.86
C LYS A 154 16.17 -14.75 -5.39
N ILE A 155 15.16 -14.01 -4.93
CA ILE A 155 15.02 -13.60 -3.52
C ILE A 155 14.86 -14.83 -2.62
N MET A 156 13.99 -15.78 -3.00
CA MET A 156 13.77 -17.01 -2.25
C MET A 156 15.03 -17.89 -2.15
N LYS A 157 15.86 -17.92 -3.21
CA LYS A 157 17.15 -18.63 -3.17
C LYS A 157 18.14 -17.94 -2.22
N ALA A 158 18.22 -16.61 -2.27
CA ALA A 158 19.11 -15.84 -1.40
C ALA A 158 18.73 -15.93 0.09
N ALA A 159 17.44 -16.12 0.41
CA ALA A 159 16.98 -16.31 1.80
C ALA A 159 17.23 -17.71 2.37
N ARG A 160 17.65 -18.68 1.54
CA ARG A 160 17.88 -20.09 1.92
C ARG A 160 19.36 -20.49 1.98
N GLY A 161 20.27 -19.60 1.59
CA GLY A 161 21.73 -19.81 1.60
C GLY A 161 22.39 -18.86 2.58
#